data_AF-D2DSM3-F1
#
_entry.id   AF-D2DSM3-F1
#
_cell.length_a   1.000
_cell.length_b   1.000
_cell.length_c   1.000
_cell.angle_alpha   90.00
_cell.angle_beta   90.00
_cell.angle_gamma   90.00
#
_symmetry.space_group_name_H-M   'P 1'
#
loop_
_entity.id
_entity.type
_entity.pdbx_description
1 polymer ?
#
loop_
_entity_poly.entity_id
_entity_poly.type
_entity_poly.pdbx_seq_one_letter_code
_entity_poly.pdbx_strand_id
1 'polypeptide(L)' 'YFGSVCELDIIFNFEKAYFMLDELMVGGEVCETSKKNVLKAIAAQDLLQEDEIVEMALRDMGLI' A
#
# COMPACT_ATOMS: atom_id res chain seq x y z
N TYR A 1 9.91 1.67 -4.54
CA TYR A 1 8.63 1.05 -4.86
C TYR A 1 8.46 1.03 -6.38
N PHE A 2 8.19 2.17 -7.01
CA PHE A 2 8.42 2.35 -8.45
C PHE A 2 9.83 2.94 -8.64
N GLY A 3 10.68 2.31 -9.45
CA GLY A 3 12.07 2.75 -9.65
C GLY A 3 12.13 4.10 -10.38
N SER A 4 12.01 4.04 -11.71
CA SER A 4 11.75 5.21 -12.57
C SER A 4 10.25 5.28 -12.82
N VAL A 5 9.53 6.05 -12.02
CA VAL A 5 8.08 6.16 -12.13
C VAL A 5 7.67 6.96 -13.36
N CYS A 6 6.69 6.48 -14.11
CA CYS A 6 6.01 7.20 -15.17
C CYS A 6 4.51 7.28 -14.90
N GLU A 7 3.79 8.10 -15.67
CA GLU A 7 2.34 8.28 -15.55
C GLU A 7 1.55 6.97 -15.64
N LEU A 8 1.99 6.04 -16.49
CA LEU A 8 1.36 4.72 -16.62
C LEU A 8 1.49 3.89 -15.33
N ASP A 9 2.59 4.02 -14.59
CA ASP A 9 2.75 3.31 -13.32
C ASP A 9 1.71 3.76 -12.30
N ILE A 10 1.41 5.06 -12.26
CA ILE A 10 0.37 5.63 -11.39
C ILE A 10 -1.02 5.20 -11.85
N ILE A 11 -1.28 5.20 -13.16
CA ILE A 11 -2.57 4.78 -13.72
C ILE A 11 -2.86 3.31 -13.40
N PHE A 12 -1.88 2.42 -13.61
CA PHE A 12 -2.07 0.99 -13.40
C PHE A 12 -1.97 0.56 -11.93
N ASN A 13 -1.32 1.35 -11.07
CA ASN A 13 -1.16 1.05 -9.65
C ASN A 13 -1.72 2.17 -8.77
N PHE A 14 -2.91 2.68 -9.12
CA PHE A 14 -3.51 3.84 -8.45
C PHE A 14 -3.73 3.57 -6.96
N GLU A 15 -4.15 2.37 -6.58
CA GLU A 15 -4.34 1.95 -5.18
C GLU A 15 -3.06 2.11 -4.35
N LYS A 16 -1.91 1.70 -4.90
CA LYS A 16 -0.60 1.82 -4.25
C LYS A 16 -0.13 3.26 -4.16
N ALA A 17 -0.49 4.08 -5.16
CA ALA A 17 -0.21 5.51 -5.14
C ALA A 17 -1.01 6.22 -4.03
N TYR A 18 -2.27 5.82 -3.81
CA TYR A 18 -3.09 6.35 -2.70
C TYR A 18 -2.55 5.92 -1.33
N PHE A 19 -2.16 4.66 -1.14
CA PHE A 19 -1.53 4.25 0.12
C PHE A 19 -0.24 5.02 0.41
N MET A 20 0.56 5.29 -0.61
CA MET A 20 1.75 6.13 -0.45
C MET A 20 1.40 7.59 -0.10
N LEU A 21 0.31 8.12 -0.64
CA LEU A 21 -0.17 9.46 -0.34
C LEU A 21 -0.68 9.57 1.09
N ASP A 22 -1.44 8.58 1.56
CA ASP A 22 -2.01 8.55 2.90
C ASP A 22 -0.92 8.46 3.99
N GLU A 23 0.18 7.75 3.72
CA GLU A 23 1.35 7.75 4.61
C GLU A 23 2.09 9.09 4.62
N LEU A 24 2.07 9.83 3.51
CA LEU A 24 2.73 11.13 3.40
C LEU A 24 1.91 12.24 4.07
N MET A 25 0.59 12.22 3.89
CA MET A 25 -0.30 13.29 4.34
C MET A 25 -1.69 12.79 4.70
N VAL A 26 -2.26 13.38 5.75
CA VAL A 26 -3.61 13.08 6.22
C VAL A 26 -4.33 14.39 6.51
N GLY A 27 -5.56 14.54 5.99
CA GLY A 27 -6.37 15.73 6.25
C GLY A 27 -5.78 17.03 5.69
N GLY A 28 -4.91 16.94 4.68
CA GLY A 28 -4.24 18.10 4.08
C GLY A 28 -2.94 18.53 4.76
N GLU A 29 -2.56 17.87 5.85
CA GLU A 29 -1.31 18.11 6.58
C GLU A 29 -0.30 17.00 6.30
N VAL A 30 0.98 17.35 6.23
CA VAL A 30 2.07 16.37 6.03
C VAL A 30 2.31 15.62 7.35
N CYS A 31 2.21 14.30 7.33
CA CYS A 31 2.35 13.44 8.51
C CYS A 31 3.73 12.78 8.61
N GLU A 32 4.30 12.35 7.48
CA GLU A 32 5.62 11.73 7.44
C GLU A 32 6.45 12.38 6.33
N THR A 33 7.71 12.70 6.63
CA THR A 33 8.63 13.38 5.70
C THR A 33 9.78 12.45 5.28
N SER A 34 10.03 11.40 6.06
CA SER A 34 11.04 10.40 5.77
C SER A 34 10.54 9.43 4.71
N LYS A 35 11.06 9.56 3.49
CA LYS A 35 10.86 8.57 2.41
C LYS A 35 11.17 7.13 2.85
N LYS A 36 12.15 6.93 3.74
CA LYS A 36 12.49 5.60 4.26
C LYS A 36 11.39 5.02 5.14
N ASN A 37 10.68 5.84 5.90
CA ASN A 37 9.59 5.40 6.77
C ASN A 37 8.36 5.07 5.94
N VAL A 38 7.98 5.95 5.01
CA VAL A 38 6.87 5.72 4.06
C VAL A 38 7.07 4.41 3.30
N LEU A 39 8.26 4.17 2.74
CA LEU A 39 8.54 2.92 2.01
C LEU A 39 8.48 1.67 2.90
N LYS A 40 8.79 1.78 4.20
CA LYS A 40 8.67 0.67 5.15
C LYS A 40 7.21 0.39 5.52
N ALA A 41 6.42 1.45 5.74
CA ALA A 41 5.01 1.34 6.06
C ALA A 41 4.24 0.65 4.92
N ILE A 42 4.47 1.08 3.68
CA ILE A 42 3.86 0.47 2.49
C ILE A 42 4.24 -1.00 2.36
N ALA A 43 5.52 -1.36 2.56
CA ALA A 43 5.95 -2.75 2.48
C ALA A 43 5.31 -3.63 3.57
N ALA A 44 5.05 -3.08 4.75
CA ALA A 44 4.33 -3.78 5.81
C ALA A 44 2.83 -3.93 5.48
N GLN A 45 2.23 -2.91 4.87
CA GLN A 45 0.84 -2.97 4.40
C GLN A 45 0.63 -4.01 3.30
N ASP A 46 1.54 -4.10 2.32
CA ASP A 46 1.46 -5.12 1.27
C ASP A 46 1.41 -6.54 1.86
N LEU A 47 2.26 -6.84 2.85
CA LEU A 47 2.29 -8.13 3.54
C LEU A 47 0.97 -8.43 4.26
N LEU A 48 0.45 -7.45 5.00
CA LEU A 48 -0.82 -7.61 5.72
C LEU A 48 -2.00 -7.81 4.76
N GLN A 49 -2.00 -7.10 3.63
CA GLN A 49 -3.05 -7.22 2.63
C GLN A 49 -3.02 -8.60 1.94
N GLU A 50 -1.83 -9.14 1.66
CA GLU A 50 -1.69 -10.52 1.18
C GLU A 50 -2.23 -11.54 2.20
N ASP A 51 -1.88 -11.38 3.48
CA ASP A 51 -2.37 -12.25 4.56
C ASP A 51 -3.91 -12.18 4.70
N GLU A 52 -4.50 -10.99 4.62
CA GLU A 52 -5.96 -10.81 4.67
C GLU A 52 -6.67 -11.45 3.47
N ILE A 53 -6.10 -11.34 2.27
CA ILE A 53 -6.65 -11.97 1.07
C ILE A 53 -6.62 -13.50 1.21
N VAL A 54 -5.52 -14.05 1.73
CA VAL A 54 -5.38 -15.49 1.98
C VAL A 54 -6.38 -15.94 3.04
N GLU A 55 -6.52 -15.21 4.14
CA GLU A 55 -7.48 -15.54 5.19
C GLU A 55 -8.92 -15.52 4.66
N MET A 56 -9.28 -14.49 3.88
CA MET A 56 -10.60 -14.38 3.26
C MET A 56 -10.86 -15.55 2.29
N ALA A 57 -9.89 -15.90 1.45
CA ALA A 57 -10.02 -17.02 0.53
C ALA A 57 -10.17 -18.37 1.26
N LEU A 58 -9.43 -18.57 2.36
CA LEU A 58 -9.54 -19.78 3.19
C LEU A 58 -10.91 -19.88 3.87
N ARG A 59 -11.46 -18.77 4.36
CA ARG A 59 -12.82 -18.68 4.93
C ARG A 59 -13.89 -18.99 3.88
N ASP A 60 -13.76 -18.44 2.68
CA ASP A 60 -14.70 -18.69 1.58
C ASP A 60 -14.69 -20.17 1.13
N MET A 61 -13.55 -20.84 1.25
CA MET A 61 -13.42 -22.28 1.02
C MET A 61 -13.83 -23.15 2.22
N GLY A 62 -14.17 -22.55 3.36
CA GLY A 62 -14.57 -23.27 4.58
C GLY A 62 -13.44 -24.04 5.25
N LEU A 63 -12.18 -23.65 5.01
CA LEU A 63 -11.00 -24.32 5.58
C LEU A 63 -10.61 -23.81 6.97
N ILE A 64 -11.06 -22.59 7.33
CA ILE A 64 -10.92 -21.96 8.65
C ILE A 64 -12.18 -21.19 9.03
#